data_AF-A0A377K781-F1
#
_entry.id   AF-A0A377K781-F1
#
_cell.length_a   1.000
_cell.length_b   1.000
_cell.length_c   1.000
_cell.angle_alpha   90.00
_cell.angle_beta   90.00
_cell.angle_gamma   90.00
#
_symmetry.space_group_name_H-M   'P 1'
#
loop_
_entity.id
_entity.type
_entity.pdbx_description
1 polymer ?
#
loop_
_entity_poly.entity_id
_entity_poly.type
_entity_poly.pdbx_seq_one_letter_code
_entity_poly.pdbx_strand_id
1 'polypeptide(L)'
;MLTSLKTYVRLGLGVGVIASMAVDPVADPDLVRVDAHDIFSHSTTKIGFRRSTFLRSYMYDFIQRFAPHLTRDVVDAACRIAL
;
A
#
# COMPACT_ATOMS: atom_id res chain seq x y z
N MET A 1 -2.47 -4.62 9.81
CA MET A 1 -3.87 -4.83 9.36
C MET A 1 -4.13 -6.22 8.77
N LEU A 2 -3.14 -7.08 8.49
CA LEU A 2 -3.34 -8.45 7.95
C LEU A 2 -2.91 -9.57 8.90
N THR A 3 -2.73 -9.27 10.19
CA THR A 3 -2.24 -10.23 11.19
C THR A 3 -3.24 -11.35 11.47
N SER A 4 -4.54 -11.04 11.52
CA SER A 4 -5.59 -12.04 11.80
C SER A 4 -5.61 -13.16 10.77
N LEU A 5 -5.42 -12.85 9.49
CA LEU A 5 -5.40 -13.87 8.42
C LEU A 5 -4.23 -14.83 8.59
N LYS A 6 -3.03 -14.32 8.90
CA LYS A 6 -1.87 -15.18 9.18
C LYS A 6 -2.12 -16.13 10.35
N THR A 7 -2.80 -15.67 11.39
CA THR A 7 -3.16 -16.51 12.55
C THR A 7 -4.03 -17.70 12.13
N TYR A 8 -5.07 -17.49 11.31
CA TYR A 8 -5.91 -18.59 10.86
C TYR A 8 -5.19 -19.57 9.92
N VAL A 9 -4.27 -19.08 9.08
CA VAL A 9 -3.42 -19.94 8.24
C VAL A 9 -2.51 -20.80 9.12
N ARG A 10 -1.90 -20.21 10.16
CA ARG A 10 -1.07 -20.94 11.15
C ARG A 10 -1.85 -22.00 11.93
N LEU A 11 -3.12 -21.73 12.21
CA LEU A 11 -4.03 -22.68 12.85
C LEU A 11 -4.51 -23.79 11.89
N GLY A 12 -4.06 -23.81 10.63
CA GLY A 12 -4.38 -24.85 9.66
C GLY A 12 -5.77 -24.73 9.03
N LEU A 13 -6.43 -23.57 9.13
CA LEU A 13 -7.76 -23.38 8.52
C LEU A 13 -7.74 -23.26 6.99
N GLY A 14 -6.57 -23.12 6.38
CA GLY A 14 -6.44 -23.11 4.92
C GLY A 14 -5.35 -22.18 4.39
N VAL A 15 -5.50 -21.77 3.13
CA VAL A 15 -4.56 -20.90 2.40
C VAL A 15 -5.03 -19.45 2.46
N GLY A 16 -4.11 -18.55 2.78
CA GLY A 16 -4.38 -17.11 2.85
C GLY A 16 -3.88 -16.35 1.61
N VAL A 17 -4.76 -15.57 0.96
CA VAL A 17 -4.38 -14.65 -0.12
C VAL A 17 -4.25 -13.24 0.44
N ILE A 18 -3.02 -12.71 0.46
CA ILE A 18 -2.71 -11.38 1.00
C ILE A 18 -1.73 -10.63 0.11
N ALA A 19 -1.66 -9.31 0.31
CA ALA A 19 -0.68 -8.47 -0.38
C ALA A 19 0.74 -8.95 -0.06
N SER A 20 1.61 -8.98 -1.09
CA SER A 20 3.00 -9.41 -0.97
C SER A 20 3.79 -8.65 0.10
N MET A 21 3.47 -7.38 0.33
CA MET A 21 4.04 -6.52 1.37
C MET A 21 3.72 -6.97 2.81
N ALA A 22 2.74 -7.85 2.98
CA ALA A 22 2.27 -8.28 4.28
C ALA A 22 2.95 -9.56 4.78
N VAL A 23 3.80 -10.20 3.99
CA VAL A 23 4.60 -11.37 4.39
C VAL A 23 6.06 -10.97 4.43
N ASP A 24 6.72 -11.20 5.57
CA ASP A 24 8.14 -10.92 5.75
C ASP A 24 8.86 -12.25 6.09
N PRO A 25 9.89 -12.67 5.33
CA PRO A 25 10.60 -13.92 5.58
C PRO A 25 11.25 -14.01 6.98
N VAL A 26 11.60 -12.88 7.58
CA VAL A 26 12.21 -12.79 8.91
C VAL A 26 11.13 -12.84 10.00
N ALA A 27 10.01 -12.15 9.80
CA ALA A 27 8.93 -12.12 10.79
C ALA A 27 7.96 -13.32 10.70
N ASP A 28 7.88 -13.97 9.55
CA ASP A 28 6.99 -15.12 9.27
C ASP A 28 7.76 -16.31 8.67
N PRO A 29 8.80 -16.83 9.35
CA PRO A 29 9.64 -17.92 8.80
C PRO A 29 8.88 -19.25 8.65
N ASP A 30 7.75 -19.39 9.32
CA ASP A 30 6.86 -20.55 9.30
C ASP A 30 5.85 -20.54 8.14
N LEU A 31 5.78 -19.45 7.37
CA LEU A 31 4.86 -19.30 6.24
C LEU A 31 5.62 -19.33 4.92
N VAL A 32 5.12 -20.14 3.96
CA VAL A 32 5.65 -20.17 2.59
C VAL A 32 4.82 -19.26 1.69
N ARG A 33 5.47 -18.32 1.02
CA ARG A 33 4.84 -17.46 0.01
C ARG A 33 4.87 -18.13 -1.36
N VAL A 34 3.71 -18.22 -2.01
CA VAL A 34 3.59 -18.62 -3.42
C VAL A 34 3.23 -17.37 -4.23
N ASP A 35 3.92 -17.15 -5.34
CA ASP A 35 3.63 -16.02 -6.23
C ASP A 35 2.34 -16.29 -7.02
N ALA A 36 1.46 -15.29 -7.09
CA ALA A 36 0.15 -15.37 -7.75
C ALA A 36 -0.05 -14.25 -8.78
N HIS A 37 1.04 -13.65 -9.26
CA HIS A 37 1.03 -12.56 -10.24
C HIS A 37 0.27 -12.91 -11.53
N ASP A 38 0.31 -14.16 -11.97
CA ASP A 38 -0.39 -14.60 -13.19
C ASP A 38 -1.91 -14.75 -13.00
N ILE A 39 -2.37 -14.81 -11.76
CA ILE A 39 -3.78 -15.06 -11.39
C ILE A 39 -4.47 -13.75 -11.01
N PHE A 40 -3.75 -12.79 -10.43
CA PHE A 40 -4.29 -11.53 -9.95
C PHE A 40 -3.62 -10.32 -10.60
N SER A 41 -4.44 -9.40 -11.11
CA SER A 41 -3.96 -8.09 -11.59
C SER A 41 -3.38 -7.25 -10.45
N HIS A 42 -2.41 -6.39 -10.77
CA HIS A 42 -1.80 -5.51 -9.78
C HIS A 42 -2.79 -4.53 -9.15
N SER A 43 -2.71 -4.44 -7.82
CA SER A 43 -3.40 -3.41 -7.05
C SER A 43 -2.53 -2.16 -6.95
N THR A 44 -3.05 -1.01 -7.38
CA THR A 44 -2.38 0.29 -7.19
C THR A 44 -2.86 0.95 -5.90
N THR A 45 -1.96 1.12 -4.93
CA THR A 45 -2.24 1.94 -3.75
C THR A 45 -2.25 3.42 -4.13
N LYS A 46 -3.35 4.12 -3.83
CA LYS A 46 -3.51 5.54 -4.15
C LYS A 46 -3.55 6.37 -2.87
N ILE A 47 -2.94 7.56 -2.90
CA ILE A 47 -3.13 8.59 -1.88
C ILE A 47 -4.26 9.50 -2.32
N GLY A 48 -5.26 9.68 -1.46
CA GLY A 48 -6.37 10.61 -1.69
C GLY A 48 -6.38 11.72 -0.64
N PHE A 49 -6.60 12.95 -1.10
CA PHE A 49 -6.87 14.11 -0.24
C PHE A 49 -8.07 14.87 -0.81
N ARG A 50 -8.76 15.61 0.05
CA ARG A 50 -9.96 16.37 -0.35
C ARG A 50 -9.53 17.59 -1.19
N ARG A 51 -10.24 17.85 -2.30
CA ARG A 51 -9.93 18.95 -3.24
C ARG A 51 -9.88 20.33 -2.60
N SER A 52 -10.69 20.58 -1.58
CA SER A 52 -10.74 21.85 -0.85
C SER A 52 -9.68 21.97 0.26
N THR A 53 -8.79 20.98 0.42
CA THR A 53 -7.76 21.00 1.47
C THR A 53 -6.52 21.72 0.95
N PHE A 54 -6.13 22.78 1.63
CA PHE A 54 -4.80 23.38 1.44
C PHE A 54 -3.75 22.43 2.01
N LEU A 55 -2.92 21.87 1.11
CA LEU A 55 -1.80 21.04 1.51
C LEU A 55 -0.73 21.90 2.19
N ARG A 56 -0.39 21.55 3.43
CA ARG A 56 0.68 22.20 4.21
C ARG A 56 2.04 21.60 3.85
N SER A 57 3.13 22.28 4.16
CA SER A 57 4.50 21.84 3.85
C SER A 57 4.79 20.39 4.27
N TYR A 58 4.42 20.01 5.50
CA TYR A 58 4.62 18.66 6.01
C TYR A 58 3.82 17.58 5.26
N MET A 59 2.72 17.95 4.61
CA MET A 59 1.91 17.00 3.83
C MET A 59 2.61 16.64 2.52
N TYR A 60 3.27 17.62 1.87
CA TYR A 60 4.11 17.33 0.71
C TYR A 60 5.28 16.44 1.08
N ASP A 61 5.94 16.71 2.22
CA ASP A 61 7.03 15.86 2.71
C ASP A 61 6.57 14.43 3.00
N PHE A 62 5.36 14.26 3.56
CA PHE A 62 4.76 12.94 3.77
C PHE A 62 4.48 12.21 2.46
N ILE A 63 3.83 12.88 1.50
CA ILE A 63 3.50 12.30 0.19
C ILE A 63 4.77 11.88 -0.55
N GLN A 64 5.80 12.74 -0.57
CA GLN A 64 7.08 12.46 -1.22
C GLN A 64 7.85 11.34 -0.53
N ARG A 65 7.80 11.23 0.81
CA ARG A 65 8.41 10.10 1.54
C ARG A 65 7.69 8.79 1.28
N PHE A 66 6.37 8.81 1.12
CA PHE A 66 5.58 7.61 0.80
C PHE A 66 5.79 7.17 -0.66
N ALA A 67 5.83 8.13 -1.58
CA ALA A 67 5.95 7.89 -3.02
C ALA A 67 6.91 8.94 -3.62
N PRO A 68 8.21 8.61 -3.79
CA PRO A 68 9.22 9.57 -4.25
C PRO A 68 8.94 10.23 -5.60
N HIS A 69 8.13 9.58 -6.43
CA HIS A 69 7.69 10.10 -7.73
C HIS A 69 6.59 11.17 -7.65
N LEU A 70 5.95 11.35 -6.48
CA LEU A 70 4.94 12.39 -6.24
C LEU A 70 5.61 13.65 -5.68
N THR A 71 6.32 14.37 -6.55
CA THR A 71 6.94 15.65 -6.19
C THR A 71 5.89 16.74 -5.97
N ARG A 72 6.26 17.82 -5.28
CA ARG A 72 5.39 18.97 -5.03
C ARG A 72 4.73 19.48 -6.31
N ASP A 73 5.47 19.57 -7.41
CA ASP A 73 4.95 20.05 -8.70
C ASP A 73 3.87 19.13 -9.28
N VAL A 74 4.04 17.80 -9.15
CA VAL A 74 3.06 16.80 -9.60
C VAL A 74 1.79 16.87 -8.76
N VAL A 75 1.94 17.03 -7.44
CA VAL A 75 0.81 17.16 -6.51
C VAL A 75 0.06 18.48 -6.76
N ASP A 76 0.77 19.57 -7.00
CA ASP A 76 0.18 20.88 -7.31
C ASP A 76 -0.51 20.89 -8.68
N ALA A 77 0.05 20.20 -9.69
CA ALA A 77 -0.62 19.98 -10.96
C ALA A 77 -1.93 19.20 -10.78
N ALA A 78 -1.93 18.14 -9.96
CA ALA A 78 -3.13 17.36 -9.66
C ALA A 78 -4.20 18.18 -8.91
N CYS A 79 -3.79 19.06 -7.98
CA CYS A 79 -4.69 20.00 -7.32
C CYS A 79 -5.32 20.99 -8.31
N ARG A 80 -4.56 21.49 -9.30
CA ARG A 80 -5.02 22.47 -10.29
C ARG A 80 -6.00 21.91 -11.31
N ILE A 81 -5.81 20.67 -11.78
CA ILE A 81 -6.71 20.01 -12.74
C ILE A 81 -8.08 19.68 -12.09
N ALA A 82 -8.14 19.68 -10.76
CA ALA A 82 -9.35 19.38 -10.00
C ALA A 82 -10.22 20.62 -9.66
N LEU A 83 -9.80 21.82 -10.08
CA LEU A 83 -10.55 23.09 -10.06
C LEU A 83 -11.19 23.35 -11.42
#